data_AF-A0AAE4NT08-F1
#
_entry.id   AF-A0AAE4NT08-F1
#
_cell.length_a   1.000
_cell.length_b   1.000
_cell.length_c   1.000
_cell.angle_alpha   90.00
_cell.angle_beta   90.00
_cell.angle_gamma   90.00
#
_symmetry.space_group_name_H-M   'P 1'
#
loop_
_entity.id
_entity.type
_entity.pdbx_description
1 polymer ?
#
loop_
_entity_poly.entity_id
_entity_poly.type
_entity_poly.pdbx_seq_one_letter_code
_entity_poly.pdbx_strand_id
1 'polypeptide(L)'
;MDKKKLRYAILKTLEENKDPFIVLESDEIAKEDIFKQGKFLDQESYITKNTYASNTIYWWGELTEKGEEFLEKNSTFAKAYSVAKEIREWLPFFTGK
;
A
#
# COMPACT_ATOMS: atom_id res chain seq x y z
N MET A 1 5.07 1.46 12.49
CA MET A 1 4.66 2.75 11.84
C MET A 1 3.22 3.12 12.23
N ASP A 2 2.84 4.40 12.21
CA ASP A 2 1.43 4.82 12.42
C ASP A 2 0.48 4.29 11.31
N LYS A 3 -0.77 3.99 11.66
CA LYS A 3 -1.75 3.36 10.73
C LYS A 3 -2.02 4.21 9.50
N LYS A 4 -2.10 5.54 9.63
CA LYS A 4 -2.37 6.44 8.51
C LYS A 4 -1.20 6.44 7.53
N LYS A 5 0.03 6.40 8.05
CA LYS A 5 1.24 6.27 7.25
C LYS A 5 1.32 4.95 6.50
N LEU A 6 0.97 3.85 7.18
CA LEU A 6 0.93 2.50 6.58
C LEU A 6 -0.08 2.44 5.43
N ARG A 7 -1.29 2.95 5.64
CA ARG A 7 -2.32 3.04 4.60
C ARG A 7 -1.86 3.85 3.40
N TYR A 8 -1.23 5.00 3.64
CA TYR A 8 -0.67 5.81 2.57
C TYR A 8 0.39 5.02 1.79
N ALA A 9 1.34 4.40 2.48
CA ALA A 9 2.40 3.65 1.82
C ALA A 9 1.84 2.52 0.95
N ILE A 10 0.82 1.79 1.44
CA ILE A 10 0.16 0.72 0.69
C ILE A 10 -0.47 1.29 -0.58
N LEU A 11 -1.33 2.30 -0.44
CA LEU A 11 -2.01 2.94 -1.58
C LEU A 11 -1.02 3.50 -2.60
N LYS A 12 0.06 4.13 -2.12
CA LYS A 12 1.06 4.74 -2.99
C LYS A 12 1.86 3.69 -3.76
N THR A 13 2.13 2.55 -3.12
CA THR A 13 2.77 1.41 -3.78
C THR A 13 1.87 0.83 -4.86
N LEU A 14 0.57 0.75 -4.62
CA LEU A 14 -0.41 0.32 -5.63
C LEU A 14 -0.57 1.32 -6.77
N GLU A 15 -0.48 2.62 -6.51
CA GLU A 15 -0.50 3.65 -7.55
C GLU A 15 0.75 3.56 -8.45
N GLU A 16 1.92 3.34 -7.84
CA GLU A 16 3.20 3.27 -8.55
C GLU A 16 3.42 1.91 -9.24
N ASN A 17 2.80 0.84 -8.74
CA ASN A 17 2.92 -0.50 -9.30
C ASN A 17 1.71 -0.87 -10.16
N LYS A 18 1.97 -1.15 -11.44
CA LYS A 18 0.94 -1.58 -12.38
C LYS A 18 0.59 -3.07 -12.25
N ASP A 19 1.38 -3.84 -11.50
CA ASP A 19 1.11 -5.25 -11.22
C ASP A 19 0.25 -5.37 -9.96
N PRO A 20 -0.96 -5.94 -10.05
CA PRO A 20 -1.82 -6.12 -8.89
C PRO A 20 -1.49 -7.38 -8.05
N PHE A 21 -0.52 -8.21 -8.46
CA PHE A 21 -0.01 -9.37 -7.70
C PHE A 21 1.15 -9.04 -6.75
N ILE A 22 1.33 -7.77 -6.40
CA ILE A 22 2.44 -7.35 -5.56
C ILE A 22 2.41 -7.99 -4.17
N VAL A 23 3.60 -8.30 -3.67
CA VAL A 23 3.83 -8.78 -2.32
C VAL A 23 4.35 -7.61 -1.49
N LEU A 24 3.53 -7.14 -0.54
CA LEU A 24 3.92 -6.08 0.40
C LEU A 24 4.51 -6.71 1.66
N GLU A 25 5.82 -6.58 1.84
CA GLU A 25 6.57 -7.12 2.99
C GLU A 25 7.64 -6.12 3.43
N SER A 26 7.84 -5.94 4.75
CA SER A 26 8.92 -5.14 5.32
C SER A 26 9.49 -5.84 6.55
N ASP A 27 10.79 -5.66 6.79
CA ASP A 27 11.46 -6.15 8.00
C ASP A 27 11.00 -5.41 9.26
N GLU A 28 10.47 -4.20 9.11
CA GLU A 28 10.07 -3.32 10.21
C GLU A 28 8.57 -3.37 10.52
N ILE A 29 7.77 -4.02 9.66
CA ILE A 29 6.30 -4.04 9.75
C ILE A 29 5.79 -5.47 9.70
N ALA A 30 5.06 -5.87 10.75
CA ALA A 30 4.43 -7.18 10.82
C ALA A 30 3.43 -7.40 9.66
N LYS A 31 3.46 -8.60 9.06
CA LYS A 31 2.56 -8.97 7.96
C LYS A 31 1.09 -8.83 8.34
N GLU A 32 0.75 -9.12 9.60
CA GLU A 32 -0.61 -8.96 10.13
C GLU A 32 -1.07 -7.51 10.13
N ASP A 33 -0.17 -6.55 10.33
CA ASP A 33 -0.51 -5.14 10.32
C ASP A 33 -0.74 -4.64 8.89
N ILE A 34 0.08 -5.07 7.94
CA ILE A 34 -0.12 -4.84 6.49
C ILE A 34 -1.49 -5.40 6.08
N PHE A 35 -1.77 -6.66 6.43
CA PHE A 35 -3.05 -7.31 6.12
C PHE A 35 -4.25 -6.59 6.73
N LYS A 36 -4.19 -6.22 8.02
CA LYS A 36 -5.25 -5.45 8.69
C LYS A 36 -5.51 -4.10 8.01
N GLN A 37 -4.46 -3.40 7.60
CA GLN A 37 -4.63 -2.12 6.92
C GLN A 37 -5.13 -2.29 5.48
N GLY A 38 -4.67 -3.31 4.75
CA GLY A 38 -5.22 -3.65 3.43
C GLY A 38 -6.71 -3.97 3.49
N LYS A 39 -7.13 -4.80 4.46
CA LYS A 39 -8.54 -5.11 4.68
C LYS A 39 -9.37 -3.86 5.02
N PHE A 40 -8.83 -2.97 5.85
CA PHE A 40 -9.50 -1.69 6.13
C PHE A 40 -9.68 -0.86 4.85
N LEU A 41 -8.66 -0.78 4.00
CA LEU A 41 -8.73 -0.01 2.76
C LEU A 41 -9.79 -0.55 1.80
N ASP A 42 -9.93 -1.87 1.70
CA ASP A 42 -10.98 -2.52 0.90
C ASP A 42 -12.38 -2.28 1.51
N GLN A 43 -12.55 -2.53 2.81
CA GLN A 43 -13.82 -2.33 3.51
C GLN A 43 -14.34 -0.88 3.42
N GLU A 44 -13.41 0.08 3.40
CA GLU A 44 -13.72 1.51 3.30
C GLU A 44 -13.68 2.03 1.86
N SER A 45 -13.55 1.14 0.87
CA SER A 45 -13.57 1.46 -0.56
C SER A 45 -12.49 2.46 -1.01
N TYR A 46 -11.29 2.43 -0.41
CA TYR A 46 -10.10 3.11 -0.95
C TYR A 46 -9.43 2.29 -2.05
N ILE A 47 -9.59 0.97 -1.99
CA ILE A 47 -9.22 0.01 -3.04
C ILE A 47 -10.43 -0.89 -3.32
N THR A 48 -10.42 -1.57 -4.45
CA THR A 48 -11.53 -2.45 -4.85
C THR A 48 -11.05 -3.68 -5.63
N LYS A 49 -11.95 -4.66 -5.70
CA LYS A 49 -11.82 -5.94 -6.40
C LYS A 49 -10.82 -6.92 -5.75
N ASN A 50 -10.21 -6.58 -4.60
CA ASN A 50 -9.22 -7.39 -3.89
C ASN A 50 -9.57 -8.89 -3.81
N THR A 51 -8.56 -9.76 -4.00
CA THR A 51 -8.70 -11.20 -3.79
C THR A 51 -7.89 -11.62 -2.56
N TYR A 52 -8.55 -12.35 -1.66
CA TYR A 52 -7.99 -12.80 -0.40
C TYR A 52 -7.55 -14.26 -0.48
N ALA A 53 -6.42 -14.58 0.15
CA ALA A 53 -5.95 -15.95 0.33
C ALA A 53 -5.52 -16.17 1.79
N SER A 54 -6.33 -16.91 2.54
CA SER A 54 -6.13 -17.14 3.98
C SER A 54 -5.94 -15.83 4.76
N ASN A 55 -4.70 -15.52 5.17
CA ASN A 55 -4.36 -14.37 6.01
C ASN A 55 -3.61 -13.28 5.23
N THR A 56 -3.70 -13.28 3.90
CA THR A 56 -3.09 -12.26 3.05
C THR A 56 -4.03 -11.80 1.93
N ILE A 57 -3.71 -10.66 1.33
CA ILE A 57 -4.31 -10.18 0.09
C ILE A 57 -3.42 -10.69 -1.04
N TYR A 58 -3.95 -11.61 -1.84
CA TYR A 58 -3.24 -12.21 -2.98
C TYR A 58 -3.27 -11.31 -4.21
N TRP A 59 -4.35 -10.56 -4.37
CA TRP A 59 -4.52 -9.57 -5.44
C TRP A 59 -5.00 -8.26 -4.83
N TRP A 60 -4.19 -7.22 -4.95
CA TRP A 60 -4.42 -5.95 -4.25
C TRP A 60 -5.41 -5.01 -4.94
N GLY A 61 -5.90 -5.40 -6.11
CA GLY A 61 -6.99 -4.69 -6.77
C GLY A 61 -6.56 -3.36 -7.38
N GLU A 62 -7.52 -2.45 -7.47
CA GLU A 62 -7.37 -1.13 -8.08
C GLU A 62 -7.68 -0.03 -7.06
N LEU A 63 -7.05 1.13 -7.19
CA LEU A 63 -7.44 2.32 -6.44
C LEU A 63 -8.83 2.79 -6.88
N THR A 64 -9.59 3.32 -5.94
CA THR A 64 -10.80 4.10 -6.22
C THR A 64 -10.48 5.59 -6.20
N GLU A 65 -11.42 6.43 -6.66
CA GLU A 65 -11.33 7.89 -6.53
C GLU A 65 -11.06 8.32 -5.07
N LYS A 66 -11.69 7.64 -4.09
CA LYS A 66 -11.44 7.89 -2.66
C LYS A 66 -10.00 7.57 -2.25
N GLY A 67 -9.42 6.50 -2.82
CA GLY A 67 -8.01 6.15 -2.67
C GLY A 67 -7.08 7.23 -3.22
N GLU A 68 -7.34 7.69 -4.43
CA GLU A 68 -6.59 8.75 -5.11
C GLU A 68 -6.64 10.08 -4.33
N GLU A 69 -7.83 10.53 -3.95
CA GLU A 69 -7.99 11.74 -3.12
C GLU A 69 -7.22 11.66 -1.79
N PHE A 70 -7.19 10.48 -1.18
CA PHE A 70 -6.43 10.27 0.05
C PHE A 70 -4.92 10.46 -0.19
N LEU A 71 -4.40 9.95 -1.31
CA LEU A 71 -3.00 10.14 -1.68
C LEU A 71 -2.68 11.61 -1.94
N GLU A 72 -3.54 12.31 -2.67
CA GLU A 72 -3.36 13.74 -2.97
C GLU A 72 -3.30 14.59 -1.70
N LYS A 73 -4.28 14.43 -0.81
CA LYS A 73 -4.41 15.18 0.46
C LYS A 73 -3.23 14.94 1.41
N ASN A 74 -2.52 13.82 1.29
CA ASN A 74 -1.43 13.43 2.20
C ASN A 74 -0.04 13.43 1.52
N SER A 75 0.06 13.81 0.24
CA SER A 75 1.30 13.82 -0.55
C SER A 75 2.44 14.65 0.06
N THR A 76 2.11 15.79 0.68
CA THR A 76 3.09 16.66 1.35
C THR A 76 3.71 15.99 2.56
N PHE A 77 2.92 15.21 3.30
CA PHE A 77 3.39 14.49 4.49
C PHE A 77 4.26 13.28 4.12
N ALA A 78 3.96 12.61 3.01
CA ALA A 78 4.74 11.47 2.53
C ALA A 78 6.18 11.83 2.16
N LYS A 79 6.40 13.05 1.65
CA LYS A 79 7.73 13.59 1.32
C LYS A 79 8.62 13.80 2.56
N ALA A 80 8.02 13.93 3.75
CA ALA A 80 8.73 14.22 5.01
C ALA A 80 9.29 12.98 5.74
N TYR A 81 9.78 11.98 5.00
CA TYR A 81 10.86 11.06 5.41
C TYR A 81 10.54 9.64 5.94
N SER A 82 9.34 9.28 6.42
CA SER A 82 9.11 7.88 6.86
C SER A 82 8.44 7.00 5.81
N VAL A 83 7.43 7.52 5.13
CA VAL A 83 6.63 6.77 4.15
C VAL A 83 7.43 6.46 2.89
N ALA A 84 8.29 7.39 2.46
CA ALA A 84 9.16 7.19 1.31
C ALA A 84 10.19 6.08 1.52
N LYS A 85 10.52 5.66 2.74
CA LYS A 85 11.39 4.50 2.96
C LYS A 85 10.61 3.19 2.69
N GLU A 86 9.42 3.07 3.24
CA GLU A 86 8.57 1.88 3.10
C GLU A 86 8.21 1.60 1.63
N ILE A 87 7.79 2.62 0.89
CA ILE A 87 7.48 2.50 -0.54
C ILE A 87 8.70 1.97 -1.31
N ARG A 88 9.91 2.39 -0.92
CA ARG A 88 11.17 1.95 -1.55
C ARG A 88 11.57 0.52 -1.19
N GLU A 89 11.15 0.02 -0.03
CA GLU A 89 11.34 -1.38 0.34
C GLU A 89 10.38 -2.29 -0.43
N TRP A 90 9.15 -1.83 -0.66
CA TRP A 90 8.11 -2.61 -1.34
C TRP A 90 8.18 -2.55 -2.86
N LEU A 91 8.63 -1.44 -3.41
CA LEU A 91 8.95 -1.36 -4.83
C LEU A 91 10.41 -1.78 -4.98
N PRO A 92 10.69 -2.94 -5.61
CA PRO A 92 12.02 -3.15 -6.14
C PRO A 92 12.19 -2.07 -7.22
N PHE A 93 12.91 -0.99 -6.91
CA PHE A 93 13.36 -0.09 -7.96
C PHE A 93 13.99 -0.96 -9.05
N PHE A 94 13.70 -0.66 -10.31
CA PHE A 94 14.31 -1.29 -11.47
C PHE A 94 15.83 -1.42 -11.25
N THR A 95 16.27 -2.54 -10.69
CA THR A 95 17.63 -3.00 -10.83
C THR A 95 17.66 -3.49 -12.26
N GLY A 96 17.99 -2.57 -13.17
CA GLY A 96 18.52 -2.94 -14.46
C GLY A 96 19.65 -3.92 -14.22
N LYS A 97 19.39 -5.18 -14.52
CA LYS A 97 20.36 -6.18 -14.94
C LYS A 97 19.86 -6.74 -16.25
#